data_AF-A0A7T8JX37-F1
#
_entry.id   AF-A0A7T8JX37-F1
#
_cell.length_a   1.000
_cell.length_b   1.000
_cell.length_c   1.000
_cell.angle_alpha   90.00
_cell.angle_beta   90.00
_cell.angle_gamma   90.00
#
_symmetry.space_group_name_H-M   'P 1'
#
loop_
_entity.id
_entity.type
_entity.pdbx_description
1 polymer ?
#
loop_
_entity_poly.entity_id
_entity_poly.type
_entity_poly.pdbx_seq_one_letter_code
_entity_poly.pdbx_strand_id
1 'polypeptide(L)'
;KTKKELMSILKEVRYVATTADNWSAHHRAFLGCTVHWIDAETLRRKHGTLSCKELKSKQTKELLANEIYKINSEFGITRKIVATTTDNGANYCAAFAHLATTKMIRLLSRHNTRILM
;
A
#
# COMPACT_ATOMS: atom_id res chain seq x y z
N LYS A 1 4.79 -14.02 -8.17
CA LYS A 1 5.14 -14.50 -6.82
C LYS A 1 3.87 -14.98 -6.16
N THR A 2 3.83 -16.21 -5.67
CA THR A 2 2.70 -16.64 -4.84
C THR A 2 2.68 -15.82 -3.55
N LYS A 3 1.52 -15.73 -2.89
CA LYS A 3 1.39 -15.01 -1.62
C LYS A 3 2.40 -15.52 -0.58
N LYS A 4 2.58 -16.85 -0.48
CA LYS A 4 3.50 -17.49 0.46
C LYS A 4 4.96 -17.15 0.19
N GLU A 5 5.39 -17.19 -1.08
CA GLU A 5 6.74 -16.75 -1.48
C GLU A 5 6.99 -15.29 -1.12
N LEU A 6 6.03 -14.40 -1.46
CA LEU A 6 6.18 -12.98 -1.18
C LEU A 6 6.28 -12.73 0.33
N MET A 7 5.44 -13.36 1.15
CA MET A 7 5.54 -13.28 2.60
C MET A 7 6.89 -13.79 3.13
N SER A 8 7.45 -14.86 2.55
CA SER A 8 8.78 -15.36 2.94
C SER A 8 9.87 -14.33 2.65
N ILE A 9 9.85 -13.71 1.47
CA ILE A 9 10.80 -12.66 1.11
C ILE A 9 10.66 -11.46 2.04
N LEU A 10 9.44 -11.01 2.28
CA LEU A 10 9.16 -9.83 3.11
C LEU A 10 9.51 -10.03 4.59
N LYS A 11 9.66 -11.28 5.07
CA LYS A 11 10.16 -11.55 6.43
C LYS A 11 11.61 -11.10 6.61
N GLU A 12 12.45 -11.31 5.60
CA GLU A 12 13.89 -10.96 5.64
C GLU A 12 14.13 -9.48 5.32
N VAL A 13 13.21 -8.84 4.61
CA VAL A 13 13.32 -7.42 4.27
C VAL A 13 13.11 -6.55 5.52
N ARG A 14 14.05 -5.63 5.79
CA ARG A 14 13.99 -4.71 6.95
C ARG A 14 13.02 -3.54 6.76
N TYR A 15 13.03 -2.96 5.56
CA TYR A 15 12.25 -1.76 5.23
C TYR A 15 11.54 -1.94 3.90
N VAL A 16 10.29 -1.47 3.83
CA VAL A 16 9.49 -1.51 2.61
C VAL A 16 8.82 -0.16 2.36
N ALA A 17 8.61 0.17 1.10
CA ALA A 17 7.65 1.19 0.70
C ALA A 17 6.43 0.50 0.10
N THR A 18 5.24 1.05 0.28
CA THR A 18 4.03 0.56 -0.39
C THR A 18 3.47 1.63 -1.31
N THR A 19 2.69 1.18 -2.28
CA THR A 19 1.75 2.06 -2.98
C THR A 19 0.34 1.52 -2.78
N ALA A 20 -0.63 2.42 -2.68
CA ALA A 20 -2.05 2.08 -2.69
C ALA A 20 -2.74 2.97 -3.71
N ASP A 21 -3.50 2.34 -4.60
CA ASP A 21 -4.27 3.00 -5.65
C ASP A 21 -5.72 2.53 -5.56
N ASN A 22 -6.66 3.46 -5.65
CA ASN A 22 -8.07 3.14 -5.68
C ASN A 22 -8.74 3.85 -6.84
N TRP A 23 -9.39 3.05 -7.68
CA TRP A 23 -10.11 3.54 -8.84
C TRP A 23 -11.52 2.99 -8.86
N SER A 24 -12.36 3.62 -9.67
CA SER A 24 -13.71 3.17 -9.93
C SER A 24 -13.88 2.93 -11.42
N ALA A 25 -14.49 1.80 -11.77
CA ALA A 25 -14.80 1.42 -13.15
C ALA A 25 -16.11 0.63 -13.17
N HIS A 26 -16.99 0.93 -14.13
CA HIS A 26 -18.28 0.24 -14.31
C HIS A 26 -19.11 0.10 -13.02
N HIS A 27 -19.27 1.20 -12.27
CA HIS A 27 -19.98 1.24 -10.96
C HIS A 27 -19.37 0.39 -9.85
N ARG A 28 -18.13 -0.07 -10.02
CA ARG A 28 -17.38 -0.86 -9.05
C ARG A 28 -16.16 -0.09 -8.58
N ALA A 29 -15.76 -0.37 -7.36
CA ALA A 29 -14.64 0.24 -6.67
C ALA A 29 -13.54 -0.79 -6.48
N PHE A 30 -12.27 -0.42 -6.67
CA PHE A 30 -11.15 -1.34 -6.54
C PHE A 30 -10.02 -0.73 -5.72
N LEU A 31 -9.33 -1.58 -4.97
CA LEU A 31 -8.13 -1.23 -4.21
C LEU A 31 -6.96 -2.11 -4.68
N GLY A 32 -5.97 -1.47 -5.28
CA GLY A 32 -4.67 -2.04 -5.58
C GLY A 32 -3.66 -1.65 -4.52
N CYS A 33 -2.82 -2.59 -4.09
CA CYS A 33 -1.69 -2.32 -3.21
C CYS A 33 -0.46 -3.08 -3.69
N THR A 34 0.68 -2.40 -3.82
CA THR A 34 1.97 -3.04 -4.09
C THR A 34 3.00 -2.70 -3.02
N VAL A 35 3.97 -3.58 -2.82
CA VAL A 35 5.12 -3.38 -1.94
C VAL A 35 6.39 -3.31 -2.77
N HIS A 36 7.31 -2.45 -2.36
CA HIS A 36 8.60 -2.23 -2.97
C HIS A 36 9.69 -2.34 -1.90
N TRP A 37 10.81 -2.96 -2.26
CA TRP A 37 11.99 -3.07 -1.41
C TRP A 37 13.25 -3.04 -2.25
N ILE A 38 14.39 -2.76 -1.62
CA ILE A 38 15.71 -2.92 -2.22
C ILE A 38 16.21 -4.31 -1.84
N ASP A 39 16.57 -5.09 -2.85
CA ASP A 39 17.21 -6.39 -2.68
C ASP A 39 18.62 -6.20 -2.13
N ALA A 40 18.97 -6.88 -1.03
CA ALA A 40 20.22 -6.62 -0.31
C ALA A 40 21.47 -7.07 -1.09
N GLU A 41 21.35 -8.08 -1.95
CA GLU A 41 22.45 -8.62 -2.74
C GLU A 41 22.65 -7.82 -4.03
N THR A 42 21.57 -7.59 -4.77
CA THR A 42 21.63 -6.96 -6.09
C THR A 42 21.51 -5.44 -6.05
N LEU A 43 21.09 -4.87 -4.92
CA LEU A 43 20.75 -3.44 -4.75
C LEU A 43 19.67 -2.94 -5.71
N ARG A 44 18.96 -3.84 -6.40
CA ARG A 44 17.89 -3.48 -7.33
C ARG A 44 16.57 -3.36 -6.60
N ARG A 45 15.76 -2.38 -7.01
CA ARG A 45 14.36 -2.27 -6.58
C ARG A 45 13.57 -3.48 -7.06
N LYS A 46 12.95 -4.18 -6.12
CA LYS A 46 11.98 -5.25 -6.37
C LYS A 46 10.59 -4.78 -5.97
N HIS A 47 9.58 -5.48 -6.48
CA HIS A 47 8.20 -5.22 -6.13
C HIS A 47 7.36 -6.51 -6.08
N GLY A 48 6.18 -6.40 -5.47
CA GLY A 48 5.18 -7.45 -5.42
C GLY A 48 3.78 -6.88 -5.17
N THR A 49 2.77 -7.55 -5.72
CA THR A 49 1.37 -7.20 -5.49
C THR A 49 0.90 -7.76 -4.17
N LEU A 50 0.39 -6.89 -3.29
CA LEU A 50 -0.25 -7.28 -2.04
C LEU A 50 -1.74 -7.52 -2.22
N SER A 51 -2.40 -6.67 -3.02
CA SER A 51 -3.83 -6.78 -3.29
C SER A 51 -4.21 -6.15 -4.62
N CYS A 52 -5.26 -6.72 -5.24
CA CYS A 52 -6.05 -6.10 -6.28
C CYS A 52 -7.47 -6.65 -6.08
N LYS A 53 -8.29 -5.93 -5.31
CA LYS A 53 -9.61 -6.41 -4.89
C LYS A 53 -10.68 -5.37 -5.07
N GLU A 54 -11.90 -5.84 -5.34
CA GLU A 54 -13.08 -5.00 -5.35
C GLU A 54 -13.49 -4.61 -3.92
N LEU A 55 -13.85 -3.34 -3.72
CA LEU A 55 -14.49 -2.84 -2.53
C LEU A 55 -16.01 -2.82 -2.74
N LYS A 56 -16.74 -3.68 -2.02
CA LYS A 56 -18.21 -3.82 -2.15
C LYS A 56 -19.01 -2.72 -1.43
N SER A 57 -18.34 -1.72 -0.86
CA SER A 57 -18.92 -0.65 -0.07
C SER A 57 -18.38 0.70 -0.50
N LYS A 58 -19.04 1.79 -0.06
CA LYS A 58 -18.59 3.16 -0.35
C LYS A 58 -17.12 3.33 0.08
N GLN A 59 -16.30 3.87 -0.81
CA GLN A 59 -14.88 4.16 -0.62
C GLN A 59 -14.66 5.33 0.36
N THR A 60 -15.13 5.17 1.61
CA THR A 60 -14.85 6.17 2.65
C THR A 60 -13.38 6.10 3.06
N LYS A 61 -12.88 7.19 3.65
CA LYS A 61 -11.51 7.28 4.14
C LYS A 61 -11.20 6.21 5.19
N GLU A 62 -12.16 5.90 6.07
CA GLU A 62 -12.02 4.89 7.12
C GLU A 62 -11.94 3.48 6.53
N LEU A 63 -12.76 3.19 5.52
CA LEU A 63 -12.73 1.90 4.83
C LEU A 63 -11.37 1.69 4.16
N LEU A 64 -10.91 2.66 3.37
CA LEU A 64 -9.61 2.57 2.68
C LEU A 64 -8.46 2.39 3.68
N ALA A 65 -8.44 3.19 4.75
CA ALA A 65 -7.46 3.08 5.82
C ALA A 65 -7.45 1.68 6.44
N ASN A 66 -8.62 1.16 6.80
CA ASN A 66 -8.76 -0.16 7.42
C ASN A 66 -8.34 -1.29 6.48
N GLU A 67 -8.73 -1.21 5.20
CA GLU A 67 -8.39 -2.24 4.22
C GLU A 67 -6.89 -2.25 3.89
N ILE A 68 -6.25 -1.09 3.76
CA ILE A 68 -4.79 -0.98 3.62
C ILE A 68 -4.08 -1.55 4.86
N TYR A 69 -4.56 -1.22 6.05
CA TYR A 69 -3.98 -1.75 7.29
C TYR A 69 -4.10 -3.28 7.39
N LYS A 70 -5.25 -3.84 7.01
CA LYS A 70 -5.47 -5.29 6.96
C LYS A 70 -4.52 -5.97 5.99
N ILE A 71 -4.39 -5.45 4.77
CA ILE A 71 -3.45 -5.95 3.75
C ILE A 71 -2.02 -5.92 4.31
N ASN A 72 -1.58 -4.80 4.88
CA ASN A 72 -0.23 -4.69 5.44
C ASN A 72 0.02 -5.67 6.60
N SER A 73 -0.99 -5.87 7.45
CA SER A 73 -0.93 -6.81 8.58
C SER A 73 -0.89 -8.26 8.13
N GLU A 74 -1.66 -8.61 7.10
CA GLU A 74 -1.71 -9.94 6.49
C GLU A 74 -0.34 -10.36 5.93
N PHE A 75 0.43 -9.42 5.39
CA PHE A 75 1.81 -9.66 4.91
C PHE A 75 2.89 -9.46 5.99
N GLY A 76 2.50 -9.10 7.22
CA GLY A 76 3.44 -8.90 8.33
C GLY A 76 4.39 -7.70 8.18
N ILE A 77 4.00 -6.71 7.37
CA ILE A 77 4.87 -5.56 7.03
C ILE A 77 4.52 -4.26 7.76
N THR A 78 3.48 -4.23 8.60
CA THR A 78 2.98 -3.01 9.25
C THR A 78 4.08 -2.18 9.94
N ARG A 79 5.05 -2.83 10.60
CA ARG A 79 6.17 -2.15 11.29
C ARG A 79 7.41 -1.90 10.41
N LYS A 80 7.38 -2.34 9.15
CA LYS A 80 8.48 -2.24 8.19
C LYS A 80 8.25 -1.14 7.15
N ILE A 81 7.03 -0.61 7.07
CA ILE A 81 6.65 0.41 6.10
C ILE A 81 7.31 1.73 6.49
N VAL A 82 8.18 2.23 5.61
CA VAL A 82 8.83 3.55 5.77
C VAL A 82 8.07 4.66 5.05
N ALA A 83 7.31 4.31 4.00
CA ALA A 83 6.48 5.23 3.24
C ALA A 83 5.37 4.48 2.50
N THR A 84 4.22 5.13 2.35
CA THR A 84 3.14 4.68 1.46
C THR A 84 2.84 5.78 0.46
N THR A 85 2.88 5.47 -0.83
CA THR A 85 2.50 6.39 -1.91
C THR A 85 1.06 6.13 -2.31
N THR A 86 0.27 7.19 -2.51
CA THR A 86 -1.11 7.10 -3.01
C THR A 86 -1.36 8.11 -4.11
N ASP A 87 -2.40 7.89 -4.89
CA ASP A 87 -2.91 8.93 -5.76
C ASP A 87 -3.57 10.04 -4.92
N ASN A 88 -3.65 11.25 -5.47
CA ASN A 88 -4.08 12.45 -4.74
C ASN A 88 -5.61 12.56 -4.61
N GLY A 89 -6.33 11.43 -4.58
CA GLY A 89 -7.76 11.44 -4.32
C GLY A 89 -8.03 12.03 -2.94
N ALA A 90 -8.99 12.96 -2.81
CA ALA A 90 -9.31 13.62 -1.53
C ALA A 90 -9.58 12.62 -0.39
N ASN A 91 -10.14 11.44 -0.73
CA ASN A 91 -10.38 10.35 0.21
C ASN A 91 -9.09 9.74 0.76
N TYR A 92 -8.01 9.69 -0.03
CA TYR A 92 -6.70 9.20 0.41
C TYR A 92 -5.99 10.17 1.33
N CYS A 93 -6.01 11.47 1.02
CA CYS A 93 -5.46 12.48 1.92
C CYS A 93 -6.06 12.35 3.33
N ALA A 94 -7.37 12.12 3.41
CA ALA A 94 -8.07 11.94 4.68
C ALA A 94 -7.84 10.56 5.32
N ALA A 95 -7.77 9.48 4.52
CA ALA A 95 -7.50 8.12 5.01
C ALA A 95 -6.11 8.00 5.63
N PHE A 96 -5.11 8.62 5.00
CA PHE A 96 -3.74 8.59 5.47
C PHE A 96 -3.50 9.52 6.67
N ALA A 97 -4.18 10.66 6.74
CA ALA A 97 -4.23 11.45 7.97
C ALA A 97 -4.77 10.59 9.14
N HIS A 98 -5.85 9.84 8.92
CA HIS A 98 -6.42 8.94 9.92
C HIS A 98 -5.49 7.76 10.30
N LEU A 99 -4.80 7.16 9.33
CA LEU A 99 -3.81 6.10 9.59
C LEU A 99 -2.60 6.61 10.39
N ALA A 100 -2.10 7.79 10.05
CA ALA A 100 -0.94 8.39 10.72
C ALA A 100 -1.25 8.74 12.17
N THR A 101 -2.44 9.29 12.46
CA THR A 101 -2.85 9.64 13.83
C THR A 101 -3.19 8.43 14.69
N THR A 102 -3.67 7.34 14.08
CA THR A 102 -4.25 6.21 14.84
C THR A 102 -3.30 4.99 14.90
N LYS A 103 -2.34 4.85 13.98
CA LYS A 103 -1.57 3.59 13.82
C LYS A 103 -0.08 3.75 13.43
N MET A 104 0.54 4.93 13.59
CA MET A 104 1.99 5.19 13.42
C MET A 104 2.58 4.70 12.08
N ILE A 105 2.27 5.41 10.97
CA ILE A 105 3.02 5.33 9.70
C ILE A 105 3.48 6.74 9.34
N ARG A 106 4.77 6.92 9.04
CA ARG A 106 5.36 8.21 8.63
C ARG A 106 4.99 8.46 7.16
N LEU A 107 4.19 9.50 6.89
CA LEU A 107 3.74 9.85 5.54
C LEU A 107 4.71 10.83 4.87
N LEU A 108 5.09 10.57 3.62
CA LEU A 108 5.60 11.60 2.72
C LEU A 108 4.53 11.82 1.65
N SER A 109 3.86 12.98 1.69
CA SER A 109 3.07 13.45 0.55
C SER A 109 3.95 14.32 -0.34
N ARG A 110 3.65 14.33 -1.66
CA ARG A 110 4.35 15.02 -2.78
C ARG A 110 5.46 14.14 -3.42
N HIS A 111 5.54 13.93 -4.73
CA HIS A 111 5.07 14.67 -5.89
C HIS A 111 4.28 13.81 -6.88
N ASN A 112 3.50 14.51 -7.71
CA ASN A 112 2.85 14.02 -8.92
C ASN A 112 3.89 13.56 -9.95
N THR A 113 4.56 12.44 -9.71
CA THR A 113 5.24 11.70 -10.77
C THR A 113 4.26 10.70 -11.32
N ARG A 114 3.82 10.92 -12.55
CA ARG A 114 3.42 9.83 -13.45
C ARG A 114 4.56 8.80 -13.43
N ILE A 115 4.47 7.80 -12.57
CA ILE A 115 5.17 6.55 -12.80
C ILE A 115 4.28 5.83 -13.79
N LEU A 116 4.52 6.12 -15.07
CA LEU A 116 4.16 5.20 -16.14
C LEU A 116 4.78 3.84 -15.76
N MET A 117 3.92 2.84 -15.59
CA MET A 117 4.32 1.43 -15.69
C MET A 117 5.03 1.19 -17.02
#